data_AF-A0A941X0M3-F1
#
_entry.id   AF-A0A941X0M3-F1
#
_cell.length_a   1.000
_cell.length_b   1.000
_cell.length_c   1.000
_cell.angle_alpha   90.00
_cell.angle_beta   90.00
_cell.angle_gamma   90.00
#
_symmetry.space_group_name_H-M   'P 1'
#
loop_
_entity.id
_entity.type
_entity.pdbx_description
1 polymer ?
#
loop_
_entity_poly.entity_id
_entity_poly.type
_entity_poly.pdbx_seq_one_letter_code
_entity_poly.pdbx_strand_id
1 'polypeptide(L)'
;MKKIGLIFSLFIVLMCSGCGPILEPLIEGTYTSYNEEKNETFSKGKFTIKEITKEEYEEAKGINVFIDGYIPQKDEKRYLSIELYLYSVETEQYEKVKLIDVKYSTGTGHCYYGEAYLEIGDKVYEDKMLMGFYYDNKNCFNTRISMGLFYNTNDEFSSDFKLEEE
;
A
#
# COMPACT_ATOMS: atom_id res chain seq x y z
N MET A 1 53.29 -26.08 20.53
CA MET A 1 52.03 -26.48 19.87
C MET A 1 50.88 -25.80 20.59
N LYS A 2 50.18 -24.90 19.90
CA LYS A 2 49.21 -23.95 20.48
C LYS A 2 47.88 -24.65 20.78
N LYS A 3 47.35 -24.48 21.99
CA LYS A 3 46.01 -24.93 22.39
C LYS A 3 44.98 -24.09 21.64
N ILE A 4 44.17 -24.74 20.80
CA ILE A 4 43.02 -24.11 20.14
C ILE A 4 41.96 -23.85 21.21
N GLY A 5 41.85 -22.60 21.63
CA GLY A 5 40.74 -22.13 22.46
C GLY A 5 39.50 -22.04 21.59
N LEU A 6 38.59 -23.00 21.73
CA LEU A 6 37.23 -22.90 21.22
C LEU A 6 36.50 -21.83 22.04
N ILE A 7 36.58 -20.58 21.58
CA ILE A 7 35.73 -19.52 22.08
C ILE A 7 34.32 -19.87 21.64
N PHE A 8 33.51 -20.32 22.60
CA PHE A 8 32.06 -20.27 22.57
C PHE A 8 31.65 -18.81 22.36
N SER A 9 31.64 -18.35 21.10
CA SER A 9 30.95 -17.12 20.77
C SER A 9 29.47 -17.48 20.73
N LEU A 10 28.86 -17.34 21.92
CA LEU A 10 27.46 -17.10 22.11
C LEU A 10 27.00 -16.10 21.03
N PHE A 11 26.44 -16.60 19.92
CA PHE A 11 25.62 -15.78 19.04
C PHE A 11 24.39 -15.45 19.87
N ILE A 12 24.51 -14.40 20.69
CA ILE A 12 23.39 -13.66 21.22
C ILE A 12 22.66 -13.21 19.97
N VAL A 13 21.58 -13.93 19.65
CA VAL A 13 20.49 -13.43 18.84
C VAL A 13 20.00 -12.22 19.63
N LEU A 14 20.60 -11.07 19.35
CA LEU A 14 20.15 -9.79 19.85
C LEU A 14 18.83 -9.56 19.15
N MET A 15 17.78 -10.04 19.83
CA MET A 15 16.45 -9.52 19.68
C MET A 15 16.54 -8.00 19.91
N CYS A 16 16.73 -7.24 18.84
CA CYS A 16 16.03 -5.98 18.73
C CYS A 16 14.60 -6.32 18.33
N SER A 17 13.84 -6.93 19.25
CA SER A 17 12.41 -6.67 19.40
C SER A 17 12.22 -5.28 20.04
N GLY A 18 13.00 -4.31 19.58
CA GLY A 18 12.91 -2.91 20.00
C GLY A 18 11.90 -2.25 19.10
N CYS A 19 10.70 -1.99 19.64
CA CYS A 19 9.63 -1.18 19.05
C CYS A 19 9.70 -1.09 17.52
N GLY A 20 9.12 -2.09 16.85
CA GLY A 20 8.59 -1.82 15.51
C GLY A 20 7.72 -0.56 15.57
N PRO A 21 7.65 0.26 14.51
CA PRO A 21 6.82 1.46 14.51
C PRO A 21 5.44 1.10 15.05
N ILE A 22 4.93 1.92 15.98
CA ILE A 22 3.54 1.80 16.41
C ILE A 22 2.72 2.02 15.15
N LEU A 23 2.19 0.93 14.64
CA LEU A 23 1.34 0.96 13.48
C LEU A 23 0.04 1.64 13.91
N GLU A 24 -0.39 2.66 13.19
CA GLU A 24 -1.72 3.22 13.38
C GLU A 24 -2.68 2.49 12.44
N PRO A 25 -3.96 2.35 12.81
CA PRO A 25 -4.94 1.78 11.89
C PRO A 25 -5.05 2.63 10.63
N LEU A 26 -5.39 2.00 9.51
CA LEU A 26 -5.70 2.73 8.28
C LEU A 26 -6.94 3.60 8.47
N ILE A 27 -6.88 4.87 8.07
CA ILE A 27 -8.01 5.78 8.24
C ILE A 27 -8.93 5.65 7.02
N GLU A 28 -10.23 5.61 7.24
CA GLU A 28 -11.19 5.68 6.14
C GLU A 28 -11.22 7.07 5.54
N GLY A 29 -11.49 7.14 4.24
CA GLY A 29 -11.67 8.41 3.55
C GLY A 29 -11.08 8.42 2.16
N THR A 30 -11.17 9.58 1.53
CA THR A 30 -10.69 9.82 0.17
C THR A 30 -9.31 10.45 0.23
N TYR A 31 -8.38 9.86 -0.49
CA TYR A 31 -7.01 10.29 -0.61
C TYR A 31 -6.75 10.75 -2.04
N THR A 32 -6.11 11.90 -2.20
CA THR A 32 -5.75 12.45 -3.51
C THR A 32 -4.25 12.62 -3.63
N SER A 33 -3.73 12.31 -4.82
CA SER A 33 -2.32 12.48 -5.13
C SER A 33 -1.93 13.97 -5.14
N TYR A 34 -0.78 14.30 -4.58
CA TYR A 34 -0.20 15.64 -4.63
C TYR A 34 1.28 15.55 -5.07
N ASN A 35 1.79 16.61 -5.70
CA ASN A 35 3.08 16.65 -6.40
C ASN A 35 3.08 15.76 -7.66
N GLU A 36 2.48 16.27 -8.74
CA GLU A 36 2.44 15.67 -10.08
C GLU A 36 3.87 15.55 -10.66
N GLU A 37 4.59 14.45 -10.39
CA GLU A 37 5.60 14.00 -11.34
C GLU A 37 4.85 13.65 -12.62
N LYS A 38 5.03 14.46 -13.66
CA LYS A 38 4.30 14.32 -14.92
C LYS A 38 4.71 13.03 -15.63
N ASN A 39 4.05 11.92 -15.35
CA ASN A 39 3.93 10.85 -16.33
C ASN A 39 2.93 11.33 -17.41
N GLU A 40 3.30 11.19 -18.68
CA GLU A 40 2.49 11.66 -19.81
C GLU A 40 1.17 10.89 -19.94
N THR A 41 1.08 9.65 -19.44
CA THR A 41 -0.11 8.79 -19.54
C THR A 41 -1.10 9.06 -18.40
N PHE A 42 -0.62 9.19 -17.16
CA PHE A 42 -1.43 9.42 -15.97
C PHE A 42 -0.90 10.59 -15.14
N SER A 43 -1.73 11.61 -14.86
CA SER A 43 -1.26 12.83 -14.20
C SER A 43 -1.56 12.91 -12.70
N LYS A 44 -2.60 12.23 -12.22
CA LYS A 44 -3.03 12.23 -10.81
C LYS A 44 -3.82 10.99 -10.47
N GLY A 45 -3.81 10.63 -9.20
CA GLY A 45 -4.57 9.53 -8.63
C GLY A 45 -5.53 9.99 -7.53
N LYS A 46 -6.56 9.21 -7.29
CA LYS A 46 -7.39 9.29 -6.09
C LYS A 46 -7.82 7.90 -5.66
N PHE A 47 -7.89 7.64 -4.36
CA PHE A 47 -8.54 6.42 -3.89
C PHE A 47 -9.33 6.64 -2.61
N THR A 48 -10.31 5.77 -2.38
CA THR A 48 -11.10 5.76 -1.15
C THR A 48 -10.91 4.43 -0.42
N ILE A 49 -10.63 4.50 0.88
CA ILE A 49 -10.58 3.32 1.77
C ILE A 49 -11.84 3.31 2.64
N LYS A 50 -12.48 2.14 2.76
CA LYS A 50 -13.62 1.90 3.66
C LYS A 50 -13.50 0.55 4.35
N GLU A 51 -13.91 0.46 5.61
CA GLU A 51 -14.12 -0.83 6.27
C GLU A 51 -15.33 -1.56 5.67
N ILE A 52 -15.18 -2.86 5.55
CA ILE A 52 -16.21 -3.76 5.02
C ILE A 52 -16.34 -4.97 5.94
N THR A 53 -17.45 -5.69 5.78
CA THR A 53 -17.67 -6.97 6.45
C THR A 53 -16.74 -8.06 5.91
N LYS A 54 -16.57 -9.13 6.68
CA LYS A 54 -15.84 -10.31 6.24
C LYS A 54 -16.52 -10.96 5.03
N GLU A 55 -17.84 -10.99 5.02
CA GLU A 55 -18.65 -11.53 3.93
C GLU A 55 -18.38 -10.78 2.63
N GLU A 56 -18.42 -9.43 2.65
CA GLU A 56 -18.09 -8.60 1.48
C GLU A 56 -16.65 -8.82 0.99
N TYR A 57 -15.69 -8.99 1.91
CA TYR A 57 -14.30 -9.30 1.57
C TYR A 57 -14.17 -10.64 0.85
N GLU A 58 -14.84 -11.69 1.35
CA GLU A 58 -14.83 -13.03 0.74
C GLU A 58 -15.53 -13.04 -0.63
N GLU A 59 -16.64 -12.31 -0.76
CA GLU A 59 -17.37 -12.14 -2.03
C GLU A 59 -16.57 -11.40 -3.11
N ALA A 60 -15.74 -10.43 -2.70
CA ALA A 60 -14.88 -9.66 -3.60
C ALA A 60 -13.73 -10.48 -4.21
N LYS A 61 -13.44 -11.68 -3.69
CA LYS A 61 -12.45 -12.64 -4.24
C LYS A 61 -11.08 -12.00 -4.52
N GLY A 62 -10.61 -11.17 -3.60
CA GLY A 62 -9.30 -10.51 -3.69
C GLY A 62 -9.24 -9.30 -4.62
N ILE A 63 -10.36 -8.87 -5.21
CA ILE A 63 -10.43 -7.70 -6.07
C ILE A 63 -10.75 -6.46 -5.22
N ASN A 64 -9.88 -5.45 -5.26
CA ASN A 64 -10.09 -4.16 -4.58
C ASN A 64 -10.35 -4.27 -3.08
N VAL A 65 -9.86 -5.34 -2.44
CA VAL A 65 -10.02 -5.60 -1.01
C VAL A 65 -8.72 -6.09 -0.40
N PHE A 66 -8.51 -5.79 0.87
CA PHE A 66 -7.32 -6.20 1.62
C PHE A 66 -7.59 -6.23 3.11
N ILE A 67 -6.69 -6.85 3.86
CA ILE A 67 -6.76 -6.94 5.31
C ILE A 67 -5.76 -5.91 5.87
N ASP A 68 -6.20 -5.13 6.85
CA ASP A 68 -5.33 -4.17 7.54
C ASP A 68 -4.14 -4.90 8.18
N GLY A 69 -2.93 -4.50 7.79
CA GLY A 69 -1.65 -5.06 8.26
C GLY A 69 -1.33 -4.73 9.73
N TYR A 70 -2.11 -3.86 10.38
CA TYR A 70 -1.96 -3.45 11.78
C TYR A 70 -2.04 -4.62 12.80
N ILE A 71 -2.44 -5.82 12.37
CA ILE A 71 -2.98 -6.85 13.26
C ILE A 71 -1.98 -7.98 13.56
N PRO A 72 -0.87 -7.72 14.28
CA PRO A 72 -0.28 -8.75 15.14
C PRO A 72 -0.85 -8.76 16.56
N GLN A 73 -1.57 -7.70 16.98
CA GLN A 73 -1.92 -7.45 18.40
C GLN A 73 -3.42 -7.38 18.70
N LYS A 74 -4.32 -7.56 17.72
CA LYS A 74 -5.77 -7.66 17.94
C LYS A 74 -6.26 -9.04 17.47
N ASP A 75 -7.20 -9.63 18.20
CA ASP A 75 -7.78 -10.94 17.86
C ASP A 75 -8.68 -10.88 16.61
N GLU A 76 -9.20 -9.70 16.27
CA GLU A 76 -10.11 -9.50 15.15
C GLU A 76 -9.43 -8.82 13.97
N LYS A 77 -9.61 -9.41 12.78
CA LYS A 77 -9.16 -8.86 11.50
C LYS A 77 -10.07 -7.72 11.06
N ARG A 78 -9.48 -6.65 10.55
CA ARG A 78 -10.19 -5.56 9.88
C ARG A 78 -10.07 -5.72 8.38
N TYR A 79 -11.22 -5.79 7.71
CA TYR A 79 -11.32 -5.97 6.26
C TYR A 79 -11.60 -4.62 5.61
N LEU A 80 -10.87 -4.30 4.55
CA LEU A 80 -10.93 -3.00 3.89
C LEU A 80 -11.21 -3.20 2.40
N SER A 81 -11.99 -2.28 1.84
CA SER A 81 -12.10 -2.05 0.40
C SER A 81 -11.28 -0.83 0.00
N ILE A 82 -10.78 -0.85 -1.24
CA ILE A 82 -10.09 0.28 -1.87
C ILE A 82 -10.67 0.53 -3.26
N GLU A 83 -11.07 1.77 -3.51
CA GLU A 83 -11.50 2.19 -4.83
C GLU A 83 -10.50 3.18 -5.41
N LEU A 84 -9.68 2.74 -6.37
CA LEU A 84 -8.58 3.53 -6.94
C LEU A 84 -8.91 4.02 -8.35
N TYR A 85 -8.57 5.27 -8.63
CA TYR A 85 -8.71 5.91 -9.92
C TYR A 85 -7.43 6.65 -10.33
N LEU A 86 -7.07 6.57 -11.60
CA LEU A 86 -6.03 7.40 -12.22
C LEU A 86 -6.66 8.32 -13.26
N TYR A 87 -6.24 9.58 -13.29
CA TYR A 87 -6.64 10.50 -14.34
C TYR A 87 -5.77 10.27 -15.58
N SER A 88 -6.39 9.77 -16.65
CA SER A 88 -5.73 9.60 -17.94
C SER A 88 -5.69 10.94 -18.68
N VAL A 89 -4.50 11.30 -19.15
CA VAL A 89 -4.33 12.51 -19.99
C VAL A 89 -4.97 12.31 -21.36
N GLU A 90 -4.99 11.08 -21.87
CA GLU A 90 -5.55 10.73 -23.19
C GLU A 90 -7.09 10.86 -23.23
N THR A 91 -7.77 10.39 -22.18
CA THR A 91 -9.25 10.41 -22.11
C THR A 91 -9.81 11.62 -21.37
N GLU A 92 -8.95 12.39 -20.70
CA GLU A 92 -9.28 13.50 -19.80
C GLU A 92 -10.23 13.09 -18.66
N GLN A 93 -10.20 11.81 -18.26
CA GLN A 93 -11.13 11.22 -17.29
C GLN A 93 -10.40 10.41 -16.21
N TYR A 94 -11.09 10.20 -15.09
CA TYR A 94 -10.65 9.27 -14.06
C TYR A 94 -11.06 7.85 -14.43
N GLU A 95 -10.07 7.00 -14.64
CA GLU A 95 -10.22 5.61 -15.01
C GLU A 95 -10.02 4.73 -13.79
N LYS A 96 -10.93 3.77 -13.60
CA LYS A 96 -10.93 2.91 -12.40
C LYS A 96 -9.87 1.82 -12.54
N VAL A 97 -8.95 1.77 -11.59
CA VAL A 97 -7.94 0.72 -11.49
C VAL A 97 -8.52 -0.45 -10.71
N LYS A 98 -8.29 -1.65 -11.21
CA LYS A 98 -8.57 -2.91 -10.54
C LYS A 98 -7.29 -3.38 -9.85
N LEU A 99 -7.31 -3.42 -8.53
CA LEU A 99 -6.27 -4.02 -7.71
C LEU A 99 -6.62 -5.47 -7.41
N ILE A 100 -5.65 -6.37 -7.49
CA ILE A 100 -5.84 -7.80 -7.27
C ILE A 100 -4.86 -8.27 -6.19
N ASP A 101 -5.36 -9.10 -5.28
CA ASP A 101 -4.54 -9.82 -4.31
C ASP A 101 -3.64 -8.92 -3.45
N VAL A 102 -4.18 -7.77 -3.03
CA VAL A 102 -3.48 -6.80 -2.20
C VAL A 102 -3.17 -7.40 -0.82
N LYS A 103 -1.88 -7.58 -0.53
CA LYS A 103 -1.37 -8.29 0.65
C LYS A 103 -0.40 -7.41 1.42
N TYR A 104 -0.55 -7.42 2.73
CA TYR A 104 0.41 -6.80 3.64
C TYR A 104 1.77 -7.49 3.58
N SER A 105 2.83 -6.69 3.48
CA SER A 105 4.21 -7.17 3.55
C SER A 105 4.69 -7.25 4.98
N THR A 106 4.71 -8.47 5.52
CA THR A 106 5.14 -8.73 6.89
C THR A 106 6.54 -8.19 7.16
N GLY A 107 6.70 -7.46 8.26
CA GLY A 107 8.00 -6.90 8.69
C GLY A 107 8.36 -5.55 8.05
N THR A 108 7.55 -5.04 7.12
CA THR A 108 7.73 -3.68 6.54
C THR A 108 7.00 -2.59 7.32
N GLY A 109 6.13 -2.99 8.25
CA GLY A 109 5.31 -2.07 9.05
C GLY A 109 4.09 -1.55 8.29
N HIS A 110 4.22 -1.16 7.03
CA HIS A 110 3.16 -0.38 6.35
C HIS A 110 3.11 -0.52 4.83
N CYS A 111 3.77 -1.54 4.26
CA CYS A 111 3.75 -1.77 2.82
C CYS A 111 2.76 -2.87 2.42
N TYR A 112 2.10 -2.66 1.29
CA TYR A 112 1.19 -3.60 0.65
C TYR A 112 1.66 -3.83 -0.79
N TYR A 113 1.51 -5.07 -1.26
CA TYR A 113 1.78 -5.47 -2.63
C TYR A 113 0.54 -6.08 -3.25
N GLY A 114 0.33 -5.83 -4.52
CA GLY A 114 -0.70 -6.50 -5.30
C GLY A 114 -0.38 -6.41 -6.78
N GLU A 115 -1.37 -6.73 -7.59
CA GLU A 115 -1.36 -6.46 -9.02
C GLU A 115 -2.33 -5.32 -9.31
N ALA A 116 -1.99 -4.48 -10.28
CA ALA A 116 -2.83 -3.42 -10.79
C ALA A 116 -3.16 -3.70 -12.25
N TYR A 117 -4.43 -3.51 -12.58
CA TYR A 117 -4.98 -3.73 -13.90
C TYR A 117 -5.86 -2.55 -14.30
N LEU A 118 -5.70 -2.06 -15.51
CA LEU A 118 -6.50 -0.98 -16.06
C LEU A 118 -6.70 -1.17 -17.57
N GLU A 119 -7.95 -1.05 -18.02
CA GLU A 119 -8.32 -1.06 -19.45
C GLU A 119 -8.80 0.33 -19.85
N ILE A 120 -8.23 0.87 -20.93
CA ILE A 120 -8.68 2.13 -21.55
C ILE A 120 -8.77 1.89 -23.06
N GLY A 121 -9.99 1.78 -23.59
CA GLY A 121 -10.20 1.40 -24.99
C GLY A 121 -9.55 0.05 -25.29
N ASP A 122 -8.63 0.03 -26.26
CA ASP A 122 -7.89 -1.19 -26.66
C ASP A 122 -6.56 -1.38 -25.89
N LYS A 123 -6.22 -0.48 -24.96
CA LYS A 123 -4.99 -0.55 -24.17
C LYS A 123 -5.24 -1.23 -22.82
N VAL A 124 -4.32 -2.14 -22.46
CA VAL A 124 -4.31 -2.84 -21.19
C VAL A 124 -3.03 -2.51 -20.45
N TYR A 125 -3.15 -1.98 -19.24
CA TYR A 125 -2.05 -1.74 -18.31
C TYR A 125 -2.13 -2.80 -17.20
N GLU A 126 -1.09 -3.61 -17.06
CA GLU A 126 -1.03 -4.67 -16.06
C GLU A 126 0.39 -4.79 -15.49
N ASP A 127 0.54 -4.64 -14.18
CA ASP A 127 1.81 -4.82 -13.48
C ASP A 127 1.59 -4.94 -11.97
N LYS A 128 2.69 -5.02 -11.21
CA LYS A 128 2.69 -4.95 -9.75
C LYS A 128 2.33 -3.56 -9.25
N MET A 129 1.64 -3.56 -8.11
CA MET A 129 1.37 -2.40 -7.28
C MET A 129 2.19 -2.47 -6.00
N LEU A 130 2.74 -1.31 -5.60
CA LEU A 130 3.29 -1.08 -4.26
C LEU A 130 2.54 0.10 -3.63
N MET A 131 2.08 -0.09 -2.40
CA MET A 131 1.44 0.96 -1.60
C MET A 131 2.07 0.99 -0.20
N GLY A 132 2.61 2.13 0.20
CA GLY A 132 3.24 2.35 1.50
C GLY A 132 2.56 3.47 2.29
N PHE A 133 2.18 3.19 3.55
CA PHE A 133 1.56 4.17 4.45
C PHE A 133 2.58 4.77 5.42
N TYR A 134 2.84 6.06 5.32
CA TYR A 134 3.77 6.78 6.18
C TYR A 134 3.02 7.66 7.16
N TYR A 135 3.23 7.39 8.46
CA TYR A 135 2.70 8.19 9.56
C TYR A 135 3.79 9.12 10.07
N ASP A 136 3.53 10.44 10.04
CA ASP A 136 4.40 11.40 10.71
C ASP A 136 4.11 11.37 12.22
N ASN A 137 5.01 10.76 12.99
CA ASN A 137 4.92 10.61 14.45
C ASN A 137 4.71 11.93 15.23
N LYS A 138 4.80 13.10 14.59
CA LYS A 138 4.57 14.40 15.24
C LYS A 138 3.15 14.94 15.07
N ASN A 139 2.39 14.46 14.09
CA ASN A 139 1.01 14.90 13.81
C ASN A 139 0.23 13.75 13.14
N CYS A 140 -0.62 13.04 13.88
CA CYS A 140 -1.48 11.94 13.39
C CYS A 140 -2.44 12.33 12.23
N PHE A 141 -2.50 13.62 11.87
CA PHE A 141 -3.30 14.16 10.78
C PHE A 141 -2.61 14.14 9.41
N ASN A 142 -1.29 13.89 9.35
CA ASN A 142 -0.53 13.89 8.11
C ASN A 142 -0.20 12.47 7.63
N THR A 143 -1.23 11.65 7.41
CA THR A 143 -1.05 10.36 6.73
C THR A 143 -0.61 10.63 5.29
N ARG A 144 0.61 10.22 4.94
CA ARG A 144 1.11 10.24 3.56
C ARG A 144 1.11 8.83 3.03
N ILE A 145 0.53 8.63 1.86
CA ILE A 145 0.51 7.31 1.24
C ILE A 145 1.27 7.40 -0.06
N SER A 146 2.37 6.67 -0.18
CA SER A 146 3.05 6.55 -1.47
C SER A 146 2.49 5.34 -2.18
N MET A 147 2.08 5.50 -3.43
CA MET A 147 1.63 4.39 -4.27
C MET A 147 2.32 4.49 -5.61
N GLY A 148 2.82 3.35 -6.09
CA GLY A 148 3.19 3.23 -7.49
C GLY A 148 2.67 1.96 -8.16
N LEU A 149 2.50 2.09 -9.47
CA LEU A 149 1.77 1.21 -10.37
C LEU A 149 2.54 1.17 -11.69
N PHE A 150 2.52 0.03 -12.38
CA PHE A 150 3.06 -0.08 -13.74
C PHE A 150 4.57 0.20 -13.86
N TYR A 151 5.35 -0.06 -12.79
CA TYR A 151 6.79 0.18 -12.67
C TYR A 151 7.66 -0.38 -13.80
N ASN A 152 7.25 -1.48 -14.43
CA ASN A 152 8.02 -2.14 -15.49
C ASN A 152 7.59 -1.66 -16.89
N THR A 153 6.84 -0.56 -16.97
CA THR A 153 6.29 0.00 -18.21
C THR A 153 6.72 1.45 -18.38
N ASN A 154 6.55 2.00 -19.58
CA ASN A 154 6.74 3.44 -19.81
C ASN A 154 5.61 4.30 -19.20
N ASP A 155 4.56 3.65 -18.69
CA ASP A 155 3.34 4.25 -18.17
C ASP A 155 3.28 4.21 -16.63
N GLU A 156 4.45 4.12 -15.98
CA GLU A 156 4.60 4.09 -14.52
C GLU A 156 3.89 5.28 -13.85
N PHE A 157 2.93 4.99 -12.98
CA PHE A 157 2.35 6.01 -12.11
C PHE A 157 2.94 5.87 -10.72
N SER A 158 3.48 6.94 -10.16
CA SER A 158 3.96 6.99 -8.77
C SER A 158 3.57 8.33 -8.15
N SER A 159 2.96 8.32 -6.98
CA SER A 159 2.61 9.57 -6.30
C SER A 159 2.42 9.40 -4.79
N ASP A 160 2.57 10.52 -4.08
CA ASP A 160 2.17 10.65 -2.69
C ASP A 160 0.73 11.16 -2.60
N PHE A 161 -0.04 10.62 -1.67
CA PHE A 161 -1.44 10.96 -1.46
C PHE A 161 -1.65 11.56 -0.08
N LYS A 162 -2.67 12.43 0.04
CA LYS A 162 -3.16 13.03 1.29
C LYS A 162 -4.65 12.78 1.43
N LEU A 163 -5.09 12.60 2.68
CA LEU A 163 -6.50 12.54 3.05
C LEU A 163 -7.16 13.90 2.76
N GLU A 164 -8.32 13.90 2.10
CA GLU A 164 -9.16 15.08 1.95
C GLU A 164 -9.76 15.46 3.32
N GLU A 165 -9.66 16.74 3.69
CA GLU A 165 -10.35 17.27 4.87
C GLU A 165 -11.84 17.46 4.53
N GLU A 166 -12.75 16.98 5.39
CA GLU A 166 -14.21 17.17 5.25
C GLU A 166 -14.66 18.62 5.45
#